data_AF-A0A151NE00-F1
#
_entry.id   AF-A0A151NE00-F1
#
_cell.length_a   1.000
_cell.length_b   1.000
_cell.length_c   1.000
_cell.angle_alpha   90.00
_cell.angle_beta   90.00
_cell.angle_gamma   90.00
#
_symmetry.space_group_name_H-M   'P 1'
#
loop_
_entity.id
_entity.type
_entity.pdbx_description
1 polymer ?
#
loop_
_entity_poly.entity_id
_entity_poly.type
_entity_poly.pdbx_seq_one_letter_code
_entity_poly.pdbx_strand_id
1 'polypeptide(L)'
;MAPAGLWAVWPLLHVLLGAARAAYVITVDASQSQRALTPFWKSAGFCPPLPHSRADIFDLSKDQIINLAYISSVPHGGIEQVRIHWLLELITVKDL
;
A
#
# COMPACT_ATOMS: atom_id res chain seq x y z
N MET A 1 61.78 13.59 10.25
CA MET A 1 61.22 14.53 9.26
C MET A 1 60.08 13.80 8.54
N ALA A 2 58.85 13.87 9.07
CA ALA A 2 57.69 13.13 8.55
C ALA A 2 57.00 13.93 7.42
N PRO A 3 56.52 13.29 6.33
CA PRO A 3 56.00 14.02 5.20
C PRO A 3 54.58 14.56 5.50
N ALA A 4 54.45 15.88 5.54
CA ALA A 4 53.22 16.63 5.80
C ALA A 4 52.21 16.64 4.63
N GLY A 5 52.12 15.55 3.84
CA GLY A 5 51.38 15.54 2.57
C GLY A 5 50.08 14.73 2.54
N LEU A 6 49.89 13.79 3.46
CA LEU A 6 48.82 12.78 3.37
C LEU A 6 47.43 13.24 3.84
N TRP A 7 47.36 14.33 4.62
CA TRP A 7 46.10 14.80 5.22
C TRP A 7 45.28 15.70 4.28
N ALA A 8 45.93 16.31 3.29
CA ALA A 8 45.29 17.26 2.36
C ALA A 8 44.46 16.58 1.25
N VAL A 9 44.72 15.30 0.97
CA VAL A 9 44.04 14.53 -0.10
C VAL A 9 42.80 13.77 0.38
N TRP A 10 42.62 13.61 1.69
CA TRP A 10 41.48 12.91 2.29
C TRP A 10 40.10 13.53 1.94
N PRO A 11 39.88 14.85 2.04
CA PRO A 11 38.59 15.43 1.65
C PRO A 11 38.35 15.33 0.14
N LEU A 12 39.41 15.37 -0.68
CA LEU A 12 39.30 15.22 -2.15
C LEU A 12 38.87 13.78 -2.53
N LEU A 13 39.38 12.78 -1.82
CA LEU A 13 39.00 11.38 -1.98
C LEU A 13 37.54 11.13 -1.58
N HIS A 14 37.04 11.77 -0.52
CA HIS A 14 35.62 11.70 -0.13
C HIS A 14 34.68 12.39 -1.11
N VAL A 15 35.11 13.51 -1.70
CA VAL A 15 34.35 14.20 -2.77
C VAL A 15 34.27 13.32 -4.04
N LEU A 16 35.34 12.60 -4.38
CA LEU A 16 35.39 11.72 -5.55
C LEU A 16 34.69 10.36 -5.32
N LEU A 17 34.74 9.79 -4.11
CA LEU A 17 34.01 8.55 -3.77
C LEU A 17 32.52 8.79 -3.47
N GLY A 18 32.13 10.00 -3.05
CA GLY A 18 30.77 10.31 -2.59
C GLY A 18 29.73 10.57 -3.68
N ALA A 19 30.11 10.55 -4.96
CA ALA A 19 29.25 11.00 -6.06
C ALA A 19 28.96 9.95 -7.14
N ALA A 20 29.11 8.65 -6.83
CA ALA A 20 28.65 7.59 -7.74
C ALA A 20 27.12 7.47 -7.69
N ARG A 21 26.40 8.24 -8.52
CA ARG A 21 24.98 8.01 -8.79
C ARG A 21 24.85 6.82 -9.74
N ALA A 22 24.40 5.68 -9.22
CA ALA A 22 23.96 4.57 -10.07
C ALA A 22 22.63 4.93 -10.74
N ALA A 23 22.51 4.63 -12.03
CA ALA A 23 21.27 4.76 -12.80
C ALA A 23 20.85 3.38 -13.30
N TYR A 24 19.54 3.11 -13.24
CA TYR A 24 18.95 1.90 -13.82
C TYR A 24 18.22 2.29 -15.10
N VAL A 25 18.49 1.54 -16.18
CA VAL A 25 17.76 1.67 -17.45
C VAL A 25 16.68 0.59 -17.49
N ILE A 26 15.42 1.02 -17.60
CA ILE A 26 14.26 0.13 -17.77
C ILE A 26 13.73 0.36 -19.19
N THR A 27 13.72 -0.70 -19.99
CA THR A 27 13.20 -0.68 -21.36
C THR A 27 11.88 -1.45 -21.43
N VAL A 28 10.86 -0.85 -22.05
CA VAL A 28 9.53 -1.44 -22.22
C VAL A 28 9.15 -1.39 -23.71
N ASP A 29 8.95 -2.55 -24.33
CA ASP A 29 8.45 -2.66 -25.71
C ASP A 29 6.93 -2.89 -25.69
N ALA A 30 6.16 -1.84 -25.96
CA ALA A 30 4.70 -1.89 -25.98
C ALA A 30 4.12 -2.55 -27.25
N SER A 31 4.94 -2.86 -28.26
CA SER A 31 4.50 -3.55 -29.48
C SER A 31 4.35 -5.06 -29.30
N GLN A 32 4.93 -5.62 -28.22
CA GLN A 32 4.96 -7.05 -27.95
C GLN A 32 4.14 -7.40 -26.69
N SER A 33 2.90 -7.87 -26.90
CA SER A 33 2.10 -8.46 -25.82
C SER A 33 2.59 -9.88 -25.51
N GLN A 34 3.02 -10.11 -24.26
CA GLN A 34 3.57 -11.41 -23.83
C GLN A 34 2.46 -12.38 -23.36
N ARG A 35 1.52 -11.87 -22.54
CA ARG A 35 0.40 -12.65 -21.98
C ARG A 35 -0.64 -11.72 -21.36
N ALA A 36 -1.84 -12.26 -21.08
CA ALA A 36 -2.84 -11.56 -20.29
C ALA A 36 -2.34 -11.36 -18.84
N LEU A 37 -2.51 -10.14 -18.33
CA LEU A 37 -2.34 -9.81 -16.91
C LEU A 37 -3.71 -9.56 -16.30
N THR A 38 -4.20 -10.50 -15.50
CA THR A 38 -5.44 -10.32 -14.75
C THR A 38 -5.17 -9.56 -13.46
N PRO A 39 -5.99 -8.57 -13.08
CA PRO A 39 -5.82 -7.90 -11.80
C PRO A 39 -6.35 -8.79 -10.67
N PHE A 40 -5.46 -9.53 -10.01
CA PHE A 40 -5.79 -10.48 -8.94
C PHE A 40 -5.81 -9.82 -7.54
N TRP A 41 -5.52 -8.53 -7.46
CA TRP A 41 -5.34 -7.77 -6.21
C TRP A 41 -6.55 -6.90 -5.83
N LYS A 42 -7.69 -7.05 -6.51
CA LYS A 42 -8.86 -6.17 -6.40
C LYS A 42 -9.67 -6.34 -5.09
N SER A 43 -9.01 -6.57 -3.95
CA SER A 43 -9.69 -6.77 -2.67
C SER A 43 -9.05 -5.97 -1.54
N ALA A 44 -9.90 -5.48 -0.64
CA ALA A 44 -9.55 -4.89 0.64
C ALA A 44 -10.25 -5.65 1.79
N GLY A 45 -10.00 -5.25 3.04
CA GLY A 45 -10.72 -5.80 4.18
C GLY A 45 -10.44 -5.05 5.48
N PHE A 46 -11.30 -5.25 6.46
CA PHE A 46 -11.17 -4.67 7.79
C PHE A 46 -11.79 -5.59 8.86
N CYS A 47 -11.56 -5.26 10.13
CA CYS A 47 -12.21 -5.87 11.28
C CYS A 47 -12.81 -4.74 12.13
N PRO A 48 -14.10 -4.79 12.50
CA PRO A 48 -14.64 -3.84 13.46
C PRO A 48 -13.90 -3.97 14.80
N PRO A 49 -13.77 -2.88 15.57
CA PRO A 49 -13.11 -2.90 16.88
C PRO A 49 -13.94 -3.68 17.91
N LEU A 50 -13.34 -3.96 19.07
CA LEU A 50 -14.06 -4.49 20.22
C LEU A 50 -15.06 -3.47 20.79
N PRO A 51 -16.18 -3.91 21.38
CA PRO A 51 -16.67 -5.29 21.40
C PRO A 51 -17.34 -5.67 20.06
N HIS A 52 -17.04 -6.86 19.53
CA HIS A 52 -17.56 -7.28 18.21
C HIS A 52 -19.09 -7.39 18.17
N SER A 53 -19.75 -7.62 19.31
CA SER A 53 -21.22 -7.62 19.43
C SER A 53 -21.87 -6.26 19.13
N ARG A 54 -21.06 -5.19 19.07
CA ARG A 54 -21.48 -3.84 18.63
C ARG A 54 -20.75 -3.40 17.36
N ALA A 55 -20.42 -4.34 16.48
CA ALA A 55 -19.86 -4.06 15.16
C ALA A 55 -20.74 -3.09 14.35
N ASP A 56 -22.06 -3.07 14.60
CA ASP A 56 -23.04 -2.15 14.01
C ASP A 56 -22.61 -0.68 14.14
N ILE A 57 -22.06 -0.30 15.30
CA ILE A 57 -21.64 1.08 15.57
C ILE A 57 -20.52 1.51 14.62
N PHE A 58 -19.59 0.60 14.31
CA PHE A 58 -18.48 0.87 13.40
C PHE A 58 -18.91 0.69 11.94
N ASP A 59 -19.44 -0.47 11.57
CA ASP A 59 -19.77 -0.86 10.20
C ASP A 59 -20.79 0.07 9.55
N LEU A 60 -21.74 0.60 10.33
CA LEU A 60 -22.80 1.51 9.87
C LEU A 60 -22.51 2.99 10.17
N SER A 61 -21.32 3.30 10.69
CA SER A 61 -20.93 4.68 10.98
C SER A 61 -20.82 5.54 9.71
N LYS A 62 -20.94 6.86 9.88
CA LYS A 62 -20.63 7.83 8.81
C LYS A 62 -19.19 7.69 8.31
N ASP A 63 -18.26 7.34 9.21
CA ASP A 63 -16.86 7.13 8.86
C ASP A 63 -16.70 5.93 7.92
N GLN A 64 -17.41 4.82 8.16
CA GLN A 64 -17.38 3.67 7.26
C GLN A 64 -18.11 3.91 5.94
N ILE A 65 -19.20 4.69 5.94
CA ILE A 65 -19.87 5.10 4.70
C ILE A 65 -18.88 5.88 3.80
N ILE A 66 -18.16 6.85 4.37
CA ILE A 66 -17.16 7.62 3.63
C ILE A 66 -15.99 6.72 3.20
N ASN A 67 -15.48 5.87 4.10
CA ASN A 67 -14.41 4.93 3.78
C ASN A 67 -14.76 4.02 2.58
N LEU A 68 -15.97 3.46 2.55
CA LEU A 68 -16.45 2.66 1.42
C LEU A 68 -16.63 3.48 0.14
N ALA A 69 -17.05 4.75 0.24
CA ALA A 69 -17.08 5.65 -0.90
C ALA A 69 -15.68 5.84 -1.50
N TYR A 70 -14.65 6.04 -0.66
CA TYR A 70 -13.26 6.12 -1.12
C TYR A 70 -12.78 4.82 -1.76
N ILE A 71 -13.00 3.67 -1.11
CA ILE A 71 -12.66 2.35 -1.66
C ILE A 71 -13.32 2.13 -3.03
N SER A 72 -14.60 2.47 -3.16
CA SER A 72 -15.36 2.29 -4.42
C SER A 72 -15.01 3.30 -5.50
N SER A 73 -14.37 4.42 -5.15
CA SER A 73 -13.96 5.46 -6.11
C SER A 73 -12.72 5.09 -6.93
N VAL A 74 -12.06 3.96 -6.60
CA VAL A 74 -10.92 3.47 -7.38
C VAL A 74 -11.39 3.14 -8.81
N PRO A 75 -10.80 3.76 -9.85
CA PRO A 75 -11.25 3.62 -11.24
C PRO A 75 -11.23 2.17 -11.75
N HIS A 76 -12.06 1.89 -12.76
CA HIS A 76 -12.14 0.59 -13.45
C HIS A 76 -12.37 -0.60 -12.50
N GLY A 77 -13.11 -0.35 -11.43
CA GLY A 77 -13.38 -1.31 -10.37
C GLY A 77 -12.11 -1.77 -9.67
N GLY A 78 -11.07 -0.93 -9.50
CA GLY A 78 -9.77 -1.38 -8.98
C GLY A 78 -9.81 -2.06 -7.60
N ILE A 79 -10.92 -1.92 -6.86
CA ILE A 79 -11.31 -2.79 -5.75
C ILE A 79 -12.74 -3.29 -6.00
N GLU A 80 -12.96 -4.60 -5.89
CA GLU A 80 -14.25 -5.28 -6.13
C GLU A 80 -14.80 -5.99 -4.89
N GLN A 81 -13.93 -6.36 -3.93
CA GLN A 81 -14.33 -7.07 -2.72
C GLN A 81 -13.81 -6.37 -1.46
N VAL A 82 -14.67 -6.24 -0.46
CA VAL A 82 -14.28 -5.91 0.92
C VAL A 82 -14.57 -7.10 1.82
N ARG A 83 -13.51 -7.72 2.36
CA ARG A 83 -13.63 -8.82 3.34
C ARG A 83 -13.82 -8.25 4.73
N ILE A 84 -15.00 -8.46 5.32
CA ILE A 84 -15.41 -7.88 6.61
C ILE A 84 -15.51 -9.00 7.65
N HIS A 85 -14.82 -8.85 8.79
CA HIS A 85 -14.92 -9.80 9.90
C HIS A 85 -16.19 -9.56 10.71
N TRP A 86 -16.70 -10.61 11.37
CA TRP A 86 -17.84 -10.53 12.32
C TRP A 86 -19.18 -10.09 11.72
N LEU A 87 -19.38 -10.24 10.41
CA LEU A 87 -20.65 -9.89 9.75
C LEU A 87 -21.90 -10.52 10.39
N LEU A 88 -21.78 -11.72 10.97
CA LEU A 88 -22.92 -12.39 11.63
C LEU A 88 -23.31 -11.76 12.98
N GLU A 89 -22.45 -10.93 13.60
CA GLU A 89 -22.81 -10.14 14.79
C GLU A 89 -23.83 -9.04 14.47
N LEU A 90 -24.04 -8.71 13.19
CA LEU A 90 -25.07 -7.75 12.77
C LEU A 90 -26.47 -8.38 12.70
N ILE A 91 -26.58 -9.71 12.81
CA ILE A 91 -27.86 -10.42 12.72
C ILE A 91 -28.52 -10.43 14.10
N THR A 92 -29.78 -10.00 14.16
CA THR A 92 -30.62 -10.15 15.35
C THR A 92 -31.72 -11.17 15.08
N VAL A 93 -31.85 -12.16 15.97
CA VAL A 93 -32.98 -13.09 15.96
C VAL A 93 -34.04 -12.50 16.88
N LYS A 94 -35.27 -12.35 16.38
CA LYS A 94 -36.44 -12.06 17.21
C LYS A 94 -37.13 -13.38 17.52
N ASP A 95 -37.34 -13.67 18.79
CA ASP A 95 -38.22 -14.78 19.18
C ASP A 95 -39.65 -14.45 18.71
N LEU A 96 -40.29 -15.43 18.07
CA LEU A 96 -41.67 -15.35 17.56
C LEU A 96 -42.69 -15.50 18.69
#